data_AF-A0AAT9I3Q5-F1
#
_entry.id   AF-A0AAT9I3Q5-F1
#
_cell.length_a   1.000
_cell.length_b   1.000
_cell.length_c   1.000
_cell.angle_alpha   90.00
_cell.angle_beta   90.00
_cell.angle_gamma   90.00
#
_symmetry.space_group_name_H-M   'P 1'
#
loop_
_entity.id
_entity.type
_entity.pdbx_description
1 polymer ?
#
loop_
_entity_poly.entity_id
_entity_poly.type
_entity_poly.pdbx_seq_one_letter_code
_entity_poly.pdbx_strand_id
1 'polypeptide(L)'
;MKRFVLLLLLSTAASLSYGQMKDTLGITDMAMPTAPGFILAGKAPAAIDKPVNPKAFGISLINLWEGGAVDVTPFWLTNKPRLTFEKYLNNRFPVLQTFNISAATFKTDTSTNLSAGFRTQVFKFYYRRNREAMLKKKQEIADLLAVEDPALLDTTAIAQKNAELRALFDVQRNKGIVIVELAGAVVGNAPNSTFKNLSTSRSGLWTNIRWAPDKFPLDFIALGRYSWGSNTPADSNLLDYGLAVNYQKGRFDLSAEYVNRQHLDTHVNYDRLALVANFMISDSFFAVASFGKDFDKVNNILAVFGVRFALSRERVTL
;
A
#
# COMPACT_ATOMS: atom_id res chain seq x y z
N MET A 1 3.79 -35.36 -7.17
CA MET A 1 2.98 -35.30 -5.92
C MET A 1 3.03 -33.94 -5.22
N LYS A 2 4.17 -33.27 -5.06
CA LYS A 2 4.26 -31.93 -4.42
C LYS A 2 3.48 -30.79 -5.12
N ARG A 3 3.26 -30.88 -6.44
CA ARG A 3 2.49 -29.88 -7.24
C ARG A 3 0.97 -29.98 -7.06
N PHE A 4 0.45 -31.15 -6.68
CA PHE A 4 -0.99 -31.36 -6.45
C PHE A 4 -1.43 -30.91 -5.06
N VAL A 5 -0.53 -30.99 -4.06
CA VAL A 5 -0.81 -30.56 -2.68
C VAL A 5 -1.00 -29.03 -2.60
N LEU A 6 -0.29 -28.25 -3.41
CA LEU A 6 -0.45 -26.79 -3.48
C LEU A 6 -1.80 -26.39 -4.10
N LEU A 7 -2.23 -27.08 -5.16
CA LEU A 7 -3.55 -26.88 -5.78
C LEU A 7 -4.71 -27.30 -4.84
N LEU A 8 -4.51 -28.36 -4.05
CA LEU A 8 -5.48 -28.80 -3.06
C LEU A 8 -5.61 -27.81 -1.88
N LEU A 9 -4.50 -27.21 -1.44
CA LEU A 9 -4.46 -26.15 -0.41
C LEU A 9 -5.11 -24.84 -0.89
N LEU A 10 -4.97 -24.49 -2.17
CA LEU A 10 -5.69 -23.35 -2.77
C LEU A 10 -7.19 -23.61 -2.93
N SER A 11 -7.62 -24.86 -3.12
CA SER A 11 -9.04 -25.22 -3.28
C SER A 11 -9.81 -25.34 -1.95
N THR A 12 -9.11 -25.69 -0.86
CA THR A 12 -9.72 -25.82 0.48
C THR A 12 -9.81 -24.48 1.22
N ALA A 13 -8.98 -23.49 0.86
CA ALA A 13 -9.15 -22.11 1.33
C ALA A 13 -10.39 -21.40 0.71
N ALA A 14 -10.96 -21.95 -0.36
CA ALA A 14 -12.12 -21.37 -1.06
C ALA A 14 -13.48 -21.89 -0.58
N SER A 15 -13.53 -22.87 0.32
CA SER A 15 -14.76 -23.60 0.68
C SER A 15 -15.22 -23.47 2.13
N LEU A 16 -14.65 -22.53 2.90
CA LEU A 16 -15.21 -22.13 4.20
C LEU A 16 -15.90 -20.77 4.07
N SER A 17 -17.21 -20.76 4.37
CA SER A 17 -18.13 -19.60 4.47
C SER A 17 -19.01 -19.31 3.25
N TYR A 18 -20.05 -20.14 3.05
CA TYR A 18 -21.33 -19.70 2.49
C TYR A 18 -22.41 -19.90 3.55
N GLY A 19 -22.87 -18.79 4.14
CA GLY A 19 -23.90 -18.82 5.18
C GLY A 19 -23.97 -17.53 6.00
N GLN A 20 -24.14 -16.37 5.34
CA GLN A 20 -24.76 -15.16 5.89
C GLN A 20 -25.07 -14.20 4.73
N MET A 21 -26.16 -13.46 4.85
CA MET A 21 -26.80 -12.66 3.79
C MET A 21 -25.82 -11.81 2.97
N LYS A 22 -26.02 -11.83 1.65
CA LYS A 22 -25.34 -10.99 0.65
C LYS A 22 -25.52 -9.51 0.98
N ASP A 23 -24.57 -8.97 1.73
CA ASP A 23 -24.30 -7.55 1.84
C ASP A 23 -22.80 -7.32 1.58
N THR A 24 -22.30 -7.96 0.51
CA THR A 24 -20.92 -7.86 0.05
C THR A 24 -20.74 -6.56 -0.72
N LEU A 25 -20.72 -5.45 0.03
CA LEU A 25 -20.16 -4.19 -0.39
C LEU A 25 -18.64 -4.33 -0.35
N GLY A 26 -18.03 -4.49 -1.52
CA GLY A 26 -16.59 -4.50 -1.67
C GLY A 26 -16.03 -3.15 -1.24
N ILE A 27 -15.33 -3.14 -0.10
CA ILE A 27 -14.51 -2.01 0.27
C ILE A 27 -13.48 -1.92 -0.85
N THR A 28 -13.53 -0.85 -1.64
CA THR A 28 -12.54 -0.56 -2.69
C THR A 28 -11.23 -0.12 -2.04
N ASP A 29 -10.68 -1.01 -1.24
CA ASP A 29 -9.37 -0.91 -0.65
C ASP A 29 -8.37 -0.92 -1.79
N MET A 30 -7.87 0.27 -2.09
CA MET A 30 -6.81 0.47 -3.07
C MET A 30 -5.60 -0.39 -2.73
N ALA A 31 -4.84 -0.73 -3.78
CA ALA A 31 -3.71 -1.63 -3.77
C ALA A 31 -2.88 -1.56 -2.48
N MET A 32 -2.59 -2.72 -1.88
CA MET A 32 -1.60 -2.80 -0.81
C MET A 32 -0.31 -2.15 -1.30
N PRO A 33 0.27 -1.21 -0.54
CA PRO A 33 1.49 -0.55 -0.96
C PRO A 33 2.63 -1.58 -1.14
N THR A 34 3.58 -1.31 -2.01
CA THR A 34 4.65 -2.27 -2.31
C THR A 34 5.63 -2.35 -1.15
N ALA A 35 5.88 -3.52 -0.56
CA ALA A 35 6.78 -3.66 0.59
C ALA A 35 8.08 -2.82 0.43
N PRO A 36 8.43 -1.98 1.42
CA PRO A 36 9.61 -1.10 1.41
C PRO A 36 10.92 -1.80 0.98
N GLY A 37 11.10 -3.05 1.38
CA GLY A 37 12.25 -3.86 0.99
C GLY A 37 12.39 -4.08 -0.52
N PHE A 38 11.28 -4.32 -1.23
CA PHE A 38 11.29 -4.46 -2.70
C PHE A 38 11.60 -3.14 -3.40
N ILE A 39 11.10 -2.03 -2.86
CA ILE A 39 11.39 -0.68 -3.37
C ILE A 39 12.89 -0.40 -3.27
N LEU A 40 13.47 -0.61 -2.08
CA LEU A 40 14.89 -0.38 -1.83
C LEU A 40 15.80 -1.30 -2.67
N ALA A 41 15.36 -2.54 -2.91
CA ALA A 41 16.05 -3.51 -3.74
C ALA A 41 15.87 -3.28 -5.26
N GLY A 42 15.04 -2.32 -5.68
CA GLY A 42 14.73 -2.10 -7.10
C GLY A 42 13.95 -3.24 -7.75
N LYS A 43 13.30 -4.11 -6.96
CA LYS A 43 12.46 -5.23 -7.44
C LYS A 43 10.98 -4.90 -7.48
N ALA A 44 10.59 -3.75 -6.93
CA ALA A 44 9.21 -3.29 -6.93
C ALA A 44 8.75 -2.90 -8.36
N PRO A 45 7.47 -3.18 -8.71
CA PRO A 45 6.87 -2.68 -9.95
C PRO A 45 6.90 -1.14 -10.03
N ALA A 46 6.71 -0.46 -8.91
CA ALA A 46 6.77 1.00 -8.79
C ALA A 46 7.92 1.40 -7.87
N ALA A 47 8.69 2.43 -8.25
CA ALA A 47 9.70 3.04 -7.40
C ALA A 47 9.11 4.13 -6.47
N ILE A 48 8.01 4.75 -6.89
CA ILE A 48 7.22 5.68 -6.08
C ILE A 48 5.92 4.99 -5.67
N ASP A 49 5.74 4.79 -4.38
CA ASP A 49 4.56 4.12 -3.85
C ASP A 49 3.49 5.13 -3.47
N LYS A 50 2.22 4.80 -3.74
CA LYS A 50 1.06 5.64 -3.39
C LYS A 50 0.77 5.49 -1.90
N PRO A 51 0.90 6.56 -1.09
CA PRO A 51 0.48 6.50 0.31
C PRO A 51 -1.02 6.19 0.38
N VAL A 52 -1.35 5.02 0.91
CA VAL A 52 -2.72 4.56 1.16
C VAL A 52 -2.87 4.25 2.65
N ASN A 53 -4.12 4.20 3.15
CA ASN A 53 -4.31 3.69 4.51
C ASN A 53 -3.99 2.19 4.50
N PRO A 54 -3.08 1.72 5.35
CA PRO A 54 -2.61 0.35 5.29
C PRO A 54 -3.66 -0.60 5.87
N LYS A 55 -3.85 -1.76 5.21
CA LYS A 55 -4.69 -2.83 5.75
C LYS A 55 -4.01 -3.50 6.95
N ALA A 56 -4.79 -4.24 7.74
CA ALA A 56 -4.28 -5.02 8.87
C ALA A 56 -3.18 -6.02 8.46
N PHE A 57 -3.36 -6.70 7.33
CA PHE A 57 -2.43 -7.70 6.82
C PHE A 57 -2.42 -7.76 5.29
N GLY A 58 -1.27 -8.03 4.70
CA GLY A 58 -1.23 -8.45 3.31
C GLY A 58 0.05 -9.15 2.89
N ILE A 59 -0.03 -9.73 1.70
CA ILE A 59 0.96 -10.57 1.05
C ILE A 59 1.14 -10.03 -0.37
N SER A 60 2.38 -9.87 -0.81
CA SER A 60 2.68 -9.58 -2.21
C SER A 60 3.62 -10.63 -2.78
N LEU A 61 3.38 -10.99 -4.04
CA LEU A 61 4.24 -11.88 -4.82
C LEU A 61 4.65 -11.15 -6.08
N ILE A 62 5.95 -11.11 -6.36
CA ILE A 62 6.51 -10.47 -7.55
C ILE A 62 7.08 -11.56 -8.46
N ASN A 63 6.76 -11.46 -9.75
CA ASN A 63 7.09 -12.43 -10.80
C ASN A 63 6.71 -13.87 -10.41
N LEU A 64 5.66 -14.03 -9.59
CA LEU A 64 5.05 -15.26 -9.02
C LEU A 64 6.00 -16.24 -8.29
N TRP A 65 7.32 -16.15 -8.47
CA TRP A 65 8.33 -17.09 -7.99
C TRP A 65 9.66 -16.45 -7.62
N GLU A 66 9.89 -15.18 -7.99
CA GLU A 66 11.18 -14.50 -7.74
C GLU A 66 11.24 -13.84 -6.37
N GLY A 67 10.10 -13.46 -5.79
CA GLY A 67 10.06 -12.89 -4.47
C GLY A 67 8.66 -12.78 -3.87
N GLY A 68 8.61 -12.76 -2.54
CA GLY A 68 7.40 -12.54 -1.77
C GLY A 68 7.63 -11.61 -0.60
N ALA A 69 6.62 -10.83 -0.23
CA ALA A 69 6.63 -10.01 0.97
C ALA A 69 5.35 -10.15 1.77
N VAL A 70 5.48 -9.87 3.05
CA VAL A 70 4.38 -9.78 4.01
C VAL A 70 4.42 -8.42 4.68
N ASP A 71 3.25 -7.83 4.84
CA ASP A 71 3.06 -6.51 5.45
C ASP A 71 2.01 -6.62 6.56
N VAL A 72 2.30 -6.02 7.71
CA VAL A 72 1.43 -6.05 8.89
C VAL A 72 1.29 -4.65 9.46
N THR A 73 0.06 -4.27 9.79
CA THR A 73 -0.25 -3.00 10.47
C THR A 73 -0.79 -3.30 11.86
N PRO A 74 0.07 -3.34 12.91
CA PRO A 74 -0.29 -3.89 14.22
C PRO A 74 -1.50 -3.21 14.87
N PHE A 75 -1.69 -1.91 14.60
CA PHE A 75 -2.80 -1.15 15.16
C PHE A 75 -4.16 -1.77 14.82
N TRP A 76 -4.32 -2.36 13.64
CA TRP A 76 -5.60 -2.95 13.20
C TRP A 76 -5.76 -4.42 13.54
N LEU A 77 -4.78 -5.05 14.19
CA LEU A 77 -4.89 -6.46 14.61
C LEU A 77 -5.83 -6.66 15.82
N THR A 78 -6.12 -5.59 16.56
CA THR A 78 -7.01 -5.62 17.72
C THR A 78 -8.09 -4.55 17.62
N ASN A 79 -9.26 -4.83 18.20
CA ASN A 79 -10.38 -3.88 18.24
C ASN A 79 -10.00 -2.59 18.98
N LYS A 80 -10.56 -1.46 18.54
CA LYS A 80 -10.28 -0.13 19.10
C LYS A 80 -11.57 0.51 19.61
N PRO A 81 -12.08 0.11 20.79
CA PRO A 81 -13.37 0.59 21.30
C PRO A 81 -13.40 2.11 21.57
N ARG A 82 -12.24 2.74 21.74
CA ARG A 82 -12.12 4.20 21.97
C ARG A 82 -11.89 5.01 20.69
N LEU A 83 -11.75 4.36 19.53
CA LEU A 83 -11.51 5.00 18.23
C LEU A 83 -12.85 5.24 17.54
N THR A 84 -13.32 6.48 17.59
CA THR A 84 -14.50 6.92 16.84
C THR A 84 -14.12 7.38 15.44
N PHE A 85 -15.08 7.37 14.52
CA PHE A 85 -14.90 7.88 13.15
C PHE A 85 -14.37 9.32 13.12
N GLU A 86 -14.85 10.19 14.00
CA GLU A 86 -14.37 11.57 14.14
C GLU A 86 -12.92 11.65 14.58
N LYS A 87 -12.53 10.87 15.60
CA LYS A 87 -11.14 10.83 16.06
C LYS A 87 -10.20 10.35 14.96
N TYR A 88 -10.65 9.38 14.17
CA TYR A 88 -9.89 8.90 13.01
C TYR A 88 -9.72 9.98 11.93
N LEU A 89 -10.80 10.67 11.57
CA LEU A 89 -10.76 11.73 10.54
C LEU A 89 -10.00 12.98 10.98
N ASN A 90 -10.11 13.36 12.26
CA ASN A 90 -9.49 14.56 12.79
C ASN A 90 -8.00 14.35 13.15
N ASN A 91 -7.51 13.11 13.16
CA ASN A 91 -6.12 12.84 13.47
C ASN A 91 -5.19 13.23 12.31
N ARG A 92 -4.52 14.37 12.46
CA ARG A 92 -3.53 14.87 11.48
C ARG A 92 -2.21 14.12 11.50
N PHE A 93 -1.91 13.39 12.58
CA PHE A 93 -0.67 12.65 12.76
C PHE A 93 -1.00 11.18 13.03
N PRO A 94 -1.47 10.42 12.02
CA PRO A 94 -1.99 9.07 12.20
C PRO A 94 -0.89 8.00 12.37
N VAL A 95 0.24 8.36 12.98
CA VAL A 95 1.47 7.55 13.03
C VAL A 95 1.19 6.13 13.51
N LEU A 96 0.42 5.97 14.59
CA LEU A 96 0.09 4.65 15.13
C LEU A 96 -0.89 3.89 14.23
N GLN A 97 -1.90 4.55 13.68
CA GLN A 97 -2.91 3.92 12.82
C GLN A 97 -2.35 3.45 11.48
N THR A 98 -1.20 4.00 11.06
CA THR A 98 -0.60 3.74 9.76
C THR A 98 0.78 3.10 9.85
N PHE A 99 1.27 2.84 11.07
CA PHE A 99 2.55 2.17 11.25
C PHE A 99 2.45 0.73 10.76
N ASN A 100 3.21 0.45 9.72
CA ASN A 100 3.25 -0.84 9.04
C ASN A 100 4.69 -1.35 9.04
N ILE A 101 4.84 -2.65 9.29
CA ILE A 101 6.10 -3.38 9.25
C ILE A 101 6.00 -4.40 8.13
N SER A 102 7.11 -4.60 7.44
CA SER A 102 7.20 -5.46 6.28
C SER A 102 8.43 -6.35 6.37
N ALA A 103 8.33 -7.54 5.78
CA ALA A 103 9.46 -8.40 5.49
C ALA A 103 9.32 -8.95 4.08
N ALA A 104 10.42 -9.00 3.33
CA ALA A 104 10.40 -9.54 1.98
C ALA A 104 11.61 -10.42 1.70
N THR A 105 11.43 -11.40 0.83
CA THR A 105 12.50 -12.21 0.27
C THR A 105 12.44 -12.20 -1.25
N PHE A 106 13.60 -12.19 -1.89
CA PHE A 106 13.71 -12.30 -3.34
C PHE A 106 15.03 -12.93 -3.75
N LYS A 107 15.03 -13.61 -4.89
CA LYS A 107 16.20 -14.29 -5.43
C LYS A 107 16.92 -13.40 -6.44
N THR A 108 18.24 -13.56 -6.48
CA THR A 108 19.08 -13.21 -7.63
C THR A 108 19.79 -14.47 -8.11
N ASP A 109 20.53 -14.39 -9.21
CA ASP A 109 21.19 -15.54 -9.84
C ASP A 109 22.03 -16.39 -8.88
N THR A 110 22.61 -15.77 -7.85
CA THR A 110 23.57 -16.42 -6.94
C THR A 110 23.20 -16.32 -5.46
N SER A 111 22.13 -15.59 -5.10
CA SER A 111 21.85 -15.28 -3.70
C SER A 111 20.35 -15.18 -3.41
N THR A 112 20.00 -15.45 -2.14
CA THR A 112 18.69 -15.11 -1.61
C THR A 112 18.85 -13.84 -0.80
N ASN A 113 18.03 -12.84 -1.09
CA ASN A 113 18.00 -11.60 -0.33
C ASN A 113 16.82 -11.61 0.64
N LEU A 114 17.05 -10.99 1.78
CA LEU A 114 16.05 -10.75 2.80
C LEU A 114 15.99 -9.26 3.06
N SER A 115 14.82 -8.76 3.40
CA SER A 115 14.65 -7.36 3.74
C SER A 115 13.60 -7.20 4.81
N ALA A 116 13.78 -6.17 5.61
CA ALA A 116 12.83 -5.69 6.58
C ALA A 116 12.63 -4.20 6.36
N GLY A 117 11.42 -3.71 6.57
CA GLY A 117 11.15 -2.29 6.42
C GLY A 117 9.91 -1.86 7.17
N PHE A 118 9.74 -0.56 7.27
CA PHE A 118 8.59 0.06 7.90
C PHE A 118 8.08 1.22 7.04
N ARG A 119 6.84 1.62 7.30
CA ARG A 119 6.27 2.87 6.81
C ARG A 119 5.25 3.42 7.79
N THR A 120 5.01 4.72 7.74
CA THR A 120 3.93 5.37 8.45
C THR A 120 3.59 6.73 7.87
N GLN A 121 2.31 7.12 7.91
CA GLN A 121 1.88 8.46 7.58
C GLN A 121 2.17 9.39 8.77
N VAL A 122 3.13 10.30 8.57
CA VAL A 122 3.51 11.29 9.57
C VAL A 122 2.59 12.50 9.54
N PHE A 123 1.93 12.78 8.41
CA PHE A 123 0.96 13.85 8.32
C PHE A 123 -0.17 13.48 7.37
N LYS A 124 -1.40 13.85 7.73
CA LYS A 124 -2.60 13.69 6.92
C LYS A 124 -3.54 14.87 7.09
N PHE A 125 -3.99 15.44 5.98
CA PHE A 125 -4.90 16.57 5.98
C PHE A 125 -5.98 16.41 4.92
N TYR A 126 -7.23 16.40 5.36
CA TYR A 126 -8.41 16.42 4.49
C TYR A 126 -8.89 17.86 4.28
N TYR A 127 -9.34 18.16 3.07
CA TYR A 127 -9.99 19.43 2.76
C TYR A 127 -11.30 19.55 3.55
N ARG A 128 -11.58 20.77 4.02
CA ARG A 128 -12.69 21.06 4.94
C ARG A 128 -14.03 20.54 4.41
N ARG A 129 -14.33 20.77 3.13
CA ARG A 129 -15.55 20.33 2.47
C ARG A 129 -15.75 18.81 2.52
N ASN A 130 -14.68 18.04 2.27
CA ASN A 130 -14.75 16.58 2.24
C ASN A 130 -14.95 16.01 3.65
N ARG A 131 -14.24 16.61 4.61
CA ARG A 131 -14.40 16.28 6.03
C ARG A 131 -15.83 16.56 6.50
N GLU A 132 -16.36 17.75 6.23
CA GLU A 132 -17.73 18.12 6.64
C GLU A 132 -18.78 17.23 5.97
N ALA A 133 -18.59 16.84 4.70
CA ALA A 133 -19.48 15.89 4.03
C ALA A 133 -19.49 14.51 4.71
N MET A 134 -18.34 14.00 5.14
CA MET A 134 -18.23 12.73 5.88
C MET A 134 -18.91 12.83 7.26
N LEU A 135 -18.68 13.92 7.99
CA LEU A 135 -19.27 14.13 9.31
C LEU A 135 -20.78 14.32 9.25
N LYS A 136 -21.29 15.03 8.23
CA LYS A 136 -22.73 15.18 8.01
C LYS A 136 -23.41 13.84 7.77
N LYS A 137 -22.81 12.97 6.94
CA LYS A 137 -23.36 11.63 6.69
C LYS A 137 -23.35 10.74 7.93
N LYS A 138 -22.31 10.84 8.76
CA LYS A 138 -22.30 10.19 10.08
C LYS A 138 -23.48 10.68 10.93
N GLN A 139 -23.73 11.99 10.98
CA GLN A 139 -24.84 12.55 11.76
C GLN A 139 -26.20 12.04 11.26
N GLU A 140 -26.43 12.00 9.94
CA GLU A 140 -27.66 11.44 9.36
C GLU A 140 -27.93 9.99 9.83
N ILE A 141 -26.88 9.17 9.99
CA ILE A 141 -27.02 7.81 10.51
C ILE A 141 -27.30 7.83 12.02
N ALA A 142 -26.64 8.70 12.77
CA ALA A 142 -26.88 8.84 14.21
C ALA A 142 -28.34 9.27 14.49
N ASP A 143 -28.89 10.17 13.69
CA ASP A 143 -30.27 10.63 13.80
C ASP A 143 -31.26 9.49 13.50
N LEU A 144 -30.97 8.63 12.52
CA LEU A 144 -31.78 7.42 12.23
C LEU A 144 -31.68 6.35 13.33
N LEU A 145 -30.60 6.34 14.09
CA LEU A 145 -30.41 5.43 15.23
C LEU A 145 -31.02 5.99 16.53
N ALA A 146 -31.33 7.28 16.59
CA ALA A 146 -31.86 7.97 17.77
C ALA A 146 -33.39 7.83 17.90
N VAL A 147 -33.90 6.59 17.79
CA VAL A 147 -35.32 6.27 17.97
C VAL A 147 -35.53 5.68 19.36
N GLU A 148 -36.58 6.12 20.06
CA GLU A 148 -36.89 5.67 21.45
C GLU A 148 -37.30 4.20 21.51
N ASP A 149 -38.03 3.72 20.50
CA ASP A 149 -38.42 2.32 20.36
C ASP A 149 -37.55 1.60 19.29
N PRO A 150 -36.71 0.62 19.69
CA PRO A 150 -35.94 -0.18 18.75
C PRO A 150 -36.77 -0.92 17.69
N ALA A 151 -38.05 -1.18 17.95
CA ALA A 151 -38.94 -1.84 16.98
C ALA A 151 -39.31 -0.93 15.79
N LEU A 152 -39.13 0.39 15.93
CA LEU A 152 -39.39 1.39 14.88
C LEU A 152 -38.13 1.73 14.06
N LEU A 153 -37.02 1.03 14.27
CA LEU A 153 -35.79 1.24 13.51
C LEU A 153 -35.99 0.87 12.03
N ASP A 154 -35.84 1.86 11.16
CA ASP A 154 -35.77 1.63 9.72
C ASP A 154 -34.39 1.07 9.36
N THR A 155 -34.25 -0.24 9.52
CA THR A 155 -33.02 -0.98 9.20
C THR A 155 -32.61 -0.83 7.74
N THR A 156 -33.57 -0.61 6.83
CA THR A 156 -33.31 -0.43 5.39
C THR A 156 -32.70 0.94 5.12
N ALA A 157 -33.26 2.00 5.69
CA ALA A 157 -32.69 3.35 5.60
C ALA A 157 -31.31 3.45 6.25
N ILE A 158 -31.12 2.80 7.41
CA ILE A 158 -29.82 2.72 8.09
C ILE A 158 -28.79 2.02 7.19
N ALA A 159 -29.15 0.88 6.59
CA ALA A 159 -28.26 0.15 5.67
C ALA A 159 -27.89 1.00 4.45
N GLN A 160 -28.86 1.69 3.84
CA GLN A 160 -28.64 2.58 2.70
C GLN A 160 -27.72 3.75 3.05
N LYS A 161 -27.97 4.43 4.19
CA LYS A 161 -27.12 5.55 4.62
C LYS A 161 -25.72 5.11 5.03
N ASN A 162 -25.59 3.94 5.63
CA ASN A 162 -24.28 3.33 5.87
C ASN A 162 -23.55 3.04 4.55
N ALA A 163 -24.24 2.57 3.52
CA ALA A 163 -23.65 2.36 2.19
C ALA A 163 -23.23 3.69 1.55
N GLU A 164 -24.04 4.75 1.64
CA GLU A 164 -23.69 6.10 1.18
C GLU A 164 -22.46 6.65 1.92
N LEU A 165 -22.41 6.54 3.25
CA LEU A 165 -21.27 7.00 4.05
C LEU A 165 -20.00 6.24 3.65
N ARG A 166 -20.08 4.93 3.44
CA ARG A 166 -18.94 4.11 3.00
C ARG A 166 -18.46 4.51 1.60
N ALA A 167 -19.37 4.66 0.64
CA ALA A 167 -19.02 5.11 -0.71
C ALA A 167 -18.39 6.52 -0.71
N LEU A 168 -18.93 7.42 0.13
CA LEU A 168 -18.37 8.75 0.30
C LEU A 168 -16.98 8.68 0.95
N PHE A 169 -16.80 7.85 1.98
CA PHE A 169 -15.50 7.63 2.59
C PHE A 169 -14.46 7.09 1.59
N ASP A 170 -14.84 6.18 0.69
CA ASP A 170 -13.96 5.65 -0.36
C ASP A 170 -13.52 6.72 -1.37
N VAL A 171 -14.46 7.59 -1.78
CA VAL A 171 -14.15 8.72 -2.67
C VAL A 171 -13.30 9.77 -1.97
N GLN A 172 -13.65 10.12 -0.72
CA GLN A 172 -12.99 11.18 0.05
C GLN A 172 -11.64 10.76 0.64
N ARG A 173 -11.37 9.45 0.78
CA ARG A 173 -10.02 8.93 1.07
C ARG A 173 -9.03 9.18 -0.08
N ASN A 174 -9.53 9.41 -1.28
CA ASN A 174 -8.74 9.58 -2.49
C ASN A 174 -8.76 10.97 -3.09
N LYS A 175 -9.51 11.91 -2.50
CA LYS A 175 -9.66 13.26 -3.04
C LYS A 175 -9.66 14.30 -1.93
N GLY A 176 -9.13 15.47 -2.24
CA GLY A 176 -8.91 16.56 -1.30
C GLY A 176 -8.13 16.15 -0.08
N ILE A 177 -7.00 15.47 -0.31
CA ILE A 177 -6.15 15.01 0.77
C ILE A 177 -4.68 15.30 0.45
N VAL A 178 -3.95 15.69 1.49
CA VAL A 178 -2.50 15.73 1.49
C VAL A 178 -2.01 14.71 2.51
N ILE A 179 -1.07 13.85 2.10
CA ILE A 179 -0.46 12.85 2.97
C ILE A 179 1.06 12.99 2.87
N VAL A 180 1.74 12.95 4.01
CA VAL A 180 3.19 12.76 4.08
C VAL A 180 3.44 11.41 4.73
N GLU A 181 4.12 10.52 4.02
CA GLU A 181 4.51 9.19 4.48
C GLU A 181 6.03 9.12 4.62
N LEU A 182 6.49 8.59 5.75
CA LEU A 182 7.89 8.22 5.99
C LEU A 182 8.00 6.70 5.89
N ALA A 183 9.02 6.22 5.20
CA ALA A 183 9.31 4.80 5.09
C ALA A 183 10.81 4.54 5.12
N GLY A 184 11.19 3.34 5.53
CA GLY A 184 12.57 2.91 5.57
C GLY A 184 12.70 1.41 5.44
N ALA A 185 13.86 0.95 4.97
CA ALA A 185 14.13 -0.47 4.83
C ALA A 185 15.62 -0.79 4.95
N VAL A 186 15.90 -2.05 5.22
CA VAL A 186 17.22 -2.67 5.16
C VAL A 186 17.11 -3.94 4.31
N VAL A 187 18.11 -4.16 3.46
CA VAL A 187 18.26 -5.35 2.61
C VAL A 187 19.55 -6.04 3.04
N GLY A 188 19.44 -7.34 3.27
CA GLY A 188 20.57 -8.25 3.47
C GLY A 188 20.68 -9.25 2.33
N ASN A 189 21.90 -9.55 1.95
CA ASN A 189 22.25 -10.57 0.98
C ASN A 189 22.73 -11.82 1.71
N ALA A 190 22.14 -12.98 1.40
CA ALA A 190 22.62 -14.29 1.86
C ALA A 190 23.22 -15.06 0.67
N PRO A 191 24.54 -14.97 0.45
CA PRO A 191 25.24 -15.77 -0.54
C PRO A 191 25.01 -17.26 -0.30
N ASN A 192 24.87 -18.02 -1.39
CA ASN A 192 24.59 -19.47 -1.38
C ASN A 192 23.31 -19.84 -0.59
N SER A 193 22.42 -18.88 -0.35
CA SER A 193 21.18 -19.07 0.42
C SER A 193 21.40 -19.59 1.85
N THR A 194 22.49 -19.16 2.50
CA THR A 194 22.79 -19.52 3.90
C THR A 194 22.72 -18.31 4.82
N PHE A 195 21.99 -18.43 5.93
CA PHE A 195 21.91 -17.37 6.95
C PHE A 195 23.27 -17.04 7.59
N LYS A 196 24.21 -18.00 7.59
CA LYS A 196 25.55 -17.83 8.17
C LYS A 196 26.35 -16.70 7.51
N ASN A 197 26.08 -16.43 6.23
CA ASN A 197 26.78 -15.41 5.45
C ASN A 197 25.88 -14.20 5.14
N LEU A 198 24.76 -14.05 5.87
CA LEU A 198 23.88 -12.90 5.69
C LEU A 198 24.63 -11.62 6.05
N SER A 199 24.83 -10.75 5.06
CA SER A 199 25.42 -9.43 5.24
C SER A 199 24.42 -8.38 4.80
N THR A 200 24.36 -7.26 5.52
CA THR A 200 23.59 -6.10 5.06
C THR A 200 24.19 -5.62 3.75
N SER A 201 23.38 -5.36 2.74
CA SER A 201 23.82 -4.87 1.43
C SER A 201 23.41 -3.41 1.21
N ARG A 202 22.22 -3.02 1.65
CA ARG A 202 21.70 -1.66 1.49
C ARG A 202 20.71 -1.30 2.58
N SER A 203 20.74 -0.04 3.01
CA SER A 203 19.72 0.57 3.85
C SER A 203 19.19 1.84 3.20
N GLY A 204 18.00 2.28 3.57
CA GLY A 204 17.44 3.52 3.04
C GLY A 204 16.26 4.05 3.83
N LEU A 205 16.05 5.35 3.70
CA LEU A 205 14.95 6.10 4.27
C LEU A 205 14.38 7.04 3.20
N TRP A 206 13.06 7.16 3.13
CA TRP A 206 12.42 8.02 2.14
C TRP A 206 11.11 8.61 2.63
N THR A 207 10.73 9.69 1.97
CA THR A 207 9.46 10.39 2.20
C THR A 207 8.69 10.49 0.90
N ASN A 208 7.38 10.22 0.98
CA ASN A 208 6.42 10.45 -0.08
C ASN A 208 5.45 11.55 0.32
N ILE A 209 5.25 12.55 -0.55
CA ILE A 209 4.24 13.59 -0.39
C ILE A 209 3.16 13.37 -1.44
N ARG A 210 1.99 12.91 -1.02
CA ARG A 210 0.81 12.75 -1.88
C ARG A 210 -0.06 13.99 -1.81
N TRP A 211 -0.43 14.52 -2.97
CA TRP A 211 -1.46 15.52 -3.13
C TRP A 211 -2.54 14.98 -4.07
N ALA A 212 -3.74 14.83 -3.53
CA ALA A 212 -4.92 14.38 -4.26
C ALA A 212 -5.97 15.50 -4.18
N PRO A 213 -6.15 16.30 -5.24
CA PRO A 213 -7.09 17.41 -5.28
C PRO A 213 -8.54 16.95 -5.48
N ASP A 214 -9.49 17.81 -5.13
CA ASP A 214 -10.92 17.50 -5.23
C ASP A 214 -11.47 17.43 -6.65
N LYS A 215 -10.99 18.34 -7.50
CA LYS A 215 -11.66 18.69 -8.75
C LYS A 215 -11.30 17.78 -9.91
N PHE A 216 -10.18 17.06 -9.82
CA PHE A 216 -9.66 16.25 -10.90
C PHE A 216 -9.25 14.86 -10.37
N PRO A 217 -9.48 13.79 -11.15
CA PRO A 217 -9.27 12.41 -10.73
C PRO A 217 -7.79 11.99 -10.84
N LEU A 218 -6.86 12.85 -10.44
CA LEU A 218 -5.42 12.57 -10.49
C LEU A 218 -4.78 12.77 -9.13
N ASP A 219 -3.88 11.87 -8.75
CA ASP A 219 -3.05 12.01 -7.56
C ASP A 219 -1.59 12.25 -7.95
N PHE A 220 -0.96 13.22 -7.32
CA PHE A 220 0.46 13.55 -7.51
C PHE A 220 1.23 13.07 -6.30
N ILE A 221 2.37 12.42 -6.53
CA ILE A 221 3.25 11.98 -5.45
C ILE A 221 4.66 12.48 -5.75
N ALA A 222 5.25 13.18 -4.79
CA ALA A 222 6.67 13.50 -4.80
C ALA A 222 7.44 12.54 -3.90
N LEU A 223 8.59 12.06 -4.39
CA LEU A 223 9.51 11.17 -3.68
C LEU A 223 10.80 11.92 -3.35
N GLY A 224 11.30 11.74 -2.14
CA GLY A 224 12.71 11.96 -1.78
C GLY A 224 13.24 10.76 -1.00
N ARG A 225 14.30 10.11 -1.49
CA ARG A 225 14.88 8.90 -0.90
C ARG A 225 16.38 9.02 -0.78
N TYR A 226 16.89 8.68 0.40
CA TYR A 226 18.32 8.49 0.63
C TYR A 226 18.58 7.02 0.92
N SER A 227 19.58 6.44 0.26
CA SER A 227 20.01 5.07 0.53
C SER A 227 21.52 4.94 0.52
N TRP A 228 22.03 4.02 1.32
CA TRP A 228 23.45 3.79 1.50
C TRP A 228 23.75 2.30 1.46
N GLY A 229 24.85 1.94 0.81
CA GLY A 229 25.43 0.61 0.85
C GLY A 229 26.22 0.39 2.15
N SER A 230 26.36 -0.87 2.54
CA SER A 230 27.29 -1.25 3.61
C SER A 230 27.91 -2.58 3.22
N ASN A 231 29.10 -2.53 2.60
CA ASN A 231 29.99 -3.62 2.13
C ASN A 231 30.30 -3.53 0.62
N THR A 232 31.61 -3.48 0.33
CA THR A 232 32.39 -3.17 -0.90
C THR A 232 31.95 -3.73 -2.28
N PRO A 233 32.42 -3.15 -3.42
CA PRO A 233 33.10 -1.87 -3.62
C PRO A 233 32.19 -0.89 -4.37
N ALA A 234 31.13 -0.47 -3.70
CA ALA A 234 30.48 0.81 -3.91
C ALA A 234 29.63 1.04 -2.66
N ASP A 235 30.31 1.43 -1.56
CA ASP A 235 29.67 2.18 -0.49
C ASP A 235 29.11 3.44 -1.16
N SER A 236 27.91 3.29 -1.70
CA SER A 236 27.32 4.21 -2.66
C SER A 236 26.16 4.87 -1.96
N ASN A 237 26.34 6.16 -1.72
CA ASN A 237 25.27 7.00 -1.24
C ASN A 237 24.45 7.41 -2.46
N LEU A 238 23.17 7.04 -2.44
CA LEU A 238 22.23 7.33 -3.52
C LEU A 238 21.16 8.28 -3.01
N LEU A 239 20.97 9.38 -3.72
CA LEU A 239 19.86 10.30 -3.52
C LEU A 239 18.90 10.17 -4.71
N ASP A 240 17.68 9.74 -4.43
CA ASP A 240 16.62 9.66 -5.43
C ASP A 240 15.56 10.73 -5.18
N TYR A 241 15.09 11.36 -6.25
CA TYR A 241 13.93 12.23 -6.23
C TYR A 241 13.08 11.99 -7.46
N GLY A 242 11.76 12.12 -7.32
CA GLY A 242 10.86 11.76 -8.40
C GLY A 242 9.45 12.25 -8.21
N LEU A 243 8.68 12.11 -9.29
CA LEU A 243 7.27 12.45 -9.35
C LEU A 243 6.47 11.30 -9.96
N ALA A 244 5.30 11.02 -9.39
CA ALA A 244 4.32 10.12 -9.98
C ALA A 244 2.98 10.83 -10.15
N VAL A 245 2.31 10.54 -11.27
CA VAL A 245 0.92 10.95 -11.53
C VAL A 245 0.08 9.69 -11.62
N ASN A 246 -0.99 9.63 -10.83
CA ASN A 246 -1.84 8.44 -10.71
C ASN A 246 -3.26 8.79 -11.11
N TYR A 247 -3.90 7.91 -11.87
CA TYR A 247 -5.28 7.99 -12.28
C TYR A 247 -6.02 6.73 -11.85
N GLN A 248 -7.03 6.89 -11.02
CA GLN A 248 -7.83 5.78 -10.51
C GLN A 248 -9.28 5.90 -10.97
N LYS A 249 -9.81 4.83 -11.58
CA LYS A 249 -11.22 4.73 -11.95
C LYS A 249 -11.71 3.28 -11.84
N GLY A 250 -12.72 3.08 -11.00
CA GLY A 250 -13.29 1.75 -10.76
C GLY A 250 -12.21 0.77 -10.26
N ARG A 251 -12.00 -0.31 -11.02
CA ARG A 251 -11.03 -1.38 -10.68
C ARG A 251 -9.61 -1.14 -11.19
N PHE A 252 -9.36 -0.03 -11.88
CA PHE A 252 -8.06 0.31 -12.45
C PHE A 252 -7.41 1.47 -11.70
N ASP A 253 -6.11 1.35 -11.45
CA ASP A 253 -5.23 2.41 -10.98
C ASP A 253 -3.97 2.43 -11.86
N LEU A 254 -3.81 3.50 -12.63
CA LEU A 254 -2.71 3.70 -13.57
C LEU A 254 -1.77 4.77 -13.01
N SER A 255 -0.47 4.51 -13.05
CA SER A 255 0.55 5.45 -12.59
C SER A 255 1.62 5.63 -13.65
N ALA A 256 2.06 6.87 -13.85
CA ALA A 256 3.27 7.20 -14.57
C ALA A 256 4.26 7.80 -13.58
N GLU A 257 5.45 7.20 -13.46
CA GLU A 257 6.50 7.61 -12.53
C GLU A 257 7.78 8.00 -13.27
N TYR A 258 8.41 9.09 -12.82
CA TYR A 258 9.77 9.46 -13.18
C TYR A 258 10.60 9.59 -11.90
N VAL A 259 11.76 8.94 -11.85
CA VAL A 259 12.70 9.00 -10.73
C VAL A 259 14.10 9.27 -11.25
N ASN A 260 14.73 10.32 -10.75
CA ASN A 260 16.16 10.55 -10.91
C ASN A 260 16.89 9.96 -9.70
N ARG A 261 17.99 9.26 -9.95
CA ARG A 261 18.91 8.71 -8.95
C ARG A 261 20.28 9.31 -9.16
N GLN A 262 20.80 9.96 -8.13
CA GLN A 262 22.14 10.52 -8.11
C GLN A 262 23.02 9.66 -7.23
N HIS A 263 24.13 9.21 -7.79
CA HIS A 263 25.18 8.59 -7.01
C HIS A 263 26.10 9.68 -6.46
N LEU A 264 26.03 9.94 -5.16
CA LEU A 264 26.70 11.09 -4.55
C LEU A 264 28.22 10.98 -4.60
N ASP A 265 28.77 9.76 -4.50
CA ASP A 265 30.22 9.58 -4.54
C ASP A 265 30.80 9.71 -5.97
N THR A 266 30.12 9.14 -6.97
CA THR A 266 30.60 9.13 -8.36
C THR A 266 30.05 10.28 -9.22
N HIS A 267 29.08 11.04 -8.71
CA HIS A 267 28.37 12.11 -9.42
C HIS A 267 27.69 11.65 -10.73
N VAL A 268 27.41 10.34 -10.84
CA VAL A 268 26.70 9.77 -11.98
C VAL A 268 25.21 9.79 -11.70
N ASN A 269 24.44 10.21 -12.71
CA ASN A 269 22.98 10.25 -12.66
C ASN A 269 22.39 9.09 -13.47
N TYR A 270 21.28 8.58 -12.95
CA TYR A 270 20.45 7.55 -13.56
C TYR A 270 19.00 8.00 -13.51
N ASP A 271 18.19 7.53 -14.45
CA ASP A 271 16.77 7.88 -14.51
C ASP A 271 15.92 6.64 -14.80
N ARG A 272 14.77 6.58 -14.15
CA ARG A 272 13.74 5.58 -14.34
C ARG A 272 12.47 6.28 -14.81
N LEU A 273 11.83 5.70 -15.82
CA LEU A 273 10.51 6.10 -16.31
C LEU A 273 9.66 4.85 -16.43
N ALA A 274 8.59 4.74 -15.65
CA ALA A 274 7.74 3.55 -15.67
C ALA A 274 6.26 3.89 -15.70
N LEU A 275 5.50 3.03 -16.38
CA LEU A 275 4.06 2.96 -16.32
C LEU A 275 3.67 1.76 -15.46
N VAL A 276 2.84 1.99 -14.46
CA VAL A 276 2.38 0.96 -13.53
C VAL A 276 0.86 0.86 -13.64
N ALA A 277 0.35 -0.35 -13.82
CA ALA A 277 -1.08 -0.63 -13.86
C ALA A 277 -1.44 -1.61 -12.74
N ASN A 278 -2.37 -1.21 -11.88
CA ASN A 278 -2.98 -2.09 -10.89
C ASN A 278 -4.42 -2.38 -11.31
N PHE A 279 -4.79 -3.65 -11.25
CA PHE A 279 -6.14 -4.13 -11.55
C PHE A 279 -6.69 -4.93 -10.36
N MET A 280 -7.81 -4.47 -9.83
CA MET A 280 -8.55 -5.16 -8.77
C MET A 280 -9.39 -6.29 -9.39
N ILE A 281 -8.98 -7.52 -9.15
CA ILE A 281 -9.68 -8.72 -9.62
C ILE A 281 -10.84 -9.03 -8.64
N SER A 282 -10.58 -8.90 -7.35
CA SER A 282 -11.55 -8.93 -6.26
C SER A 282 -11.11 -8.01 -5.11
N ASP A 283 -11.94 -7.83 -4.09
CA ASP A 283 -11.66 -6.92 -2.95
C ASP A 283 -10.37 -7.24 -2.19
N SER A 284 -9.91 -8.49 -2.30
CA SER A 284 -8.71 -8.99 -1.64
C SER A 284 -7.59 -9.35 -2.61
N PHE A 285 -7.82 -9.31 -3.93
CA PHE A 285 -6.84 -9.80 -4.93
C PHE A 285 -6.61 -8.78 -6.06
N PHE A 286 -5.34 -8.45 -6.27
CA PHE A 286 -4.90 -7.43 -7.20
C PHE A 286 -3.81 -7.98 -8.11
N ALA A 287 -3.91 -7.69 -9.40
CA ALA A 287 -2.80 -7.83 -10.33
C ALA A 287 -2.09 -6.50 -10.47
N VAL A 288 -0.77 -6.52 -10.53
CA VAL A 288 0.06 -5.35 -10.82
C VAL A 288 0.99 -5.67 -11.98
N ALA A 289 1.08 -4.75 -12.92
CA ALA A 289 2.03 -4.80 -14.02
C ALA A 289 2.80 -3.47 -14.07
N SER A 290 4.07 -3.53 -14.42
CA SER A 290 4.89 -2.36 -14.67
C SER A 290 5.74 -2.55 -15.92
N PHE A 291 5.83 -1.51 -16.71
CA PHE A 291 6.64 -1.47 -17.92
C PHE A 291 7.34 -0.12 -18.06
N GLY A 292 8.59 -0.10 -18.52
CA GLY A 292 9.29 1.14 -18.84
C GLY A 292 10.80 0.98 -18.92
N LYS A 293 11.51 2.05 -18.55
CA LYS A 293 12.96 2.13 -18.43
C LYS A 293 13.34 2.11 -16.95
N ASP A 294 14.24 1.22 -16.55
CA ASP A 294 14.85 1.19 -15.22
C ASP A 294 16.17 1.98 -15.17
N PHE A 295 16.77 2.07 -13.97
CA PHE A 295 17.97 2.89 -13.72
C PHE A 295 19.23 2.45 -14.48
N ASP A 296 19.28 1.24 -15.04
CA ASP A 296 20.47 0.75 -15.71
C ASP A 296 20.77 1.53 -17.02
N LYS A 297 22.05 1.61 -17.40
CA LYS A 297 22.46 2.27 -18.66
C LYS A 297 22.30 1.36 -19.88
N VAL A 298 22.36 0.04 -19.68
CA VAL A 298 22.29 -0.99 -20.72
C VAL A 298 21.29 -2.06 -20.26
N ASN A 299 20.50 -2.63 -21.18
CA ASN A 299 19.45 -3.62 -20.87
C ASN A 299 18.47 -3.13 -19.80
N ASN A 300 18.01 -1.90 -19.96
CA ASN A 300 17.25 -1.19 -18.94
C ASN A 300 15.74 -1.22 -19.14
N ILE A 301 15.22 -2.22 -19.87
CA ILE A 301 13.78 -2.39 -19.99
C ILE A 301 13.27 -3.01 -18.69
N LEU A 302 12.39 -2.28 -18.00
CA LEU A 302 11.60 -2.77 -16.88
C LEU A 302 10.37 -3.47 -17.43
N ALA A 303 10.15 -4.72 -17.03
CA ALA A 303 8.89 -5.44 -17.22
C ALA A 303 8.67 -6.33 -16.00
N VAL A 304 7.68 -5.99 -15.17
CA VAL A 304 7.40 -6.70 -13.92
C VAL A 304 5.92 -7.00 -13.84
N PHE A 305 5.59 -8.23 -13.44
CA PHE A 305 4.22 -8.62 -13.11
C PHE A 305 4.17 -9.14 -11.68
N GLY A 306 3.10 -8.84 -10.96
CA GLY A 306 2.93 -9.30 -9.60
C GLY A 306 1.47 -9.44 -9.24
N VAL A 307 1.25 -10.08 -8.09
CA VAL A 307 -0.07 -10.18 -7.48
C VAL A 307 0.02 -9.78 -6.02
N ARG A 308 -1.03 -9.14 -5.52
CA ARG A 308 -1.15 -8.73 -4.12
C ARG A 308 -2.43 -9.31 -3.56
N PHE A 309 -2.31 -9.87 -2.36
CA PHE A 309 -3.42 -10.34 -1.58
C PHE A 309 -3.47 -9.56 -0.28
N ALA A 310 -4.63 -9.04 0.09
CA ALA A 310 -4.74 -8.17 1.25
C ALA A 310 -6.02 -8.48 2.03
N LEU A 311 -5.87 -8.68 3.34
CA LEU A 311 -6.96 -8.98 4.26
C LEU A 311 -7.16 -7.81 5.22
N SER A 312 -8.42 -7.40 5.39
CA SER A 312 -8.81 -6.45 6.42
C SER A 312 -9.93 -7.02 7.28
N ARG A 313 -9.85 -6.78 8.59
CA ARG A 313 -10.91 -7.01 9.58
C ARG A 313 -11.28 -5.68 10.26
N GLU A 314 -11.23 -4.57 9.54
CA GLU A 314 -11.53 -3.26 10.13
C GLU A 314 -13.03 -3.12 10.45
N ARG A 315 -13.34 -2.93 11.74
CA ARG A 315 -14.63 -2.42 12.22
C ARG A 315 -14.36 -1.13 12.99
N VAL A 316 -14.81 0.01 12.46
CA VAL A 316 -14.82 1.29 13.18
C VAL A 316 -16.22 1.48 13.77
N THR A 317 -16.30 1.79 15.06
CA THR A 317 -17.56 2.15 15.71
C THR A 317 -17.96 3.56 15.27
N LEU A 318 -19.20 3.69 14.78
CA LEU A 318 -19.80 4.96 14.36
C LEU A 318 -19.89 5.94 15.53
#